data_AF-A0A7C5HYZ1-F1
#
_entry.id   AF-A0A7C5HYZ1-F1
#
_cell.length_a   1.000
_cell.length_b   1.000
_cell.length_c   1.000
_cell.angle_alpha   90.00
_cell.angle_beta   90.00
_cell.angle_gamma   90.00
#
_symmetry.space_group_name_H-M   'P 1'
#
loop_
_entity.id
_entity.type
_entity.pdbx_description
1 polymer ?
#
loop_
_entity_poly.entity_id
_entity_poly.type
_entity_poly.pdbx_seq_one_letter_code
_entity_poly.pdbx_strand_id
1 'polypeptide(L)'
;MRKKWYIIQTYSGLENSIKEALEAKINSFGVQHLFGKILVPEEVKLDRGSSPAERHIVFNNAKILVNPNQDVKKGDPIIEDPEIHAKSDGIIKEIKNYRIIFIETIDRKFTKTYYVPESAKVETGIRPGARIRQGMPLTKHGENFCELDGRIVFTEKMKRIVVERDNGDEDVYMVYPKTYDPKVIRKGTRLKRGDLISEKRTIFSKIDGRVEVSEFTGRKELKIYKITKTRLYPGYIFIEMIMNDETWNIVKS
;
A
#
# COMPACT_ATOMS: atom_id res chain seq x y z
N MET A 1 -17.61 41.44 0.81
CA MET A 1 -17.06 41.27 2.18
C MET A 1 -16.13 40.07 2.20
N ARG A 2 -15.09 40.08 3.06
CA ARG A 2 -14.14 38.96 3.18
C ARG A 2 -14.58 38.01 4.29
N LYS A 3 -14.45 36.70 4.04
CA LYS A 3 -14.64 35.67 5.07
C LYS A 3 -13.64 35.85 6.21
N LYS A 4 -14.08 35.57 7.44
CA LYS A 4 -13.25 35.57 8.65
C LYS A 4 -13.53 34.31 9.45
N TRP A 5 -12.57 33.92 10.28
CA TRP A 5 -12.74 32.81 11.22
C TRP A 5 -13.49 33.25 12.46
N TYR A 6 -14.45 32.42 12.87
CA TYR A 6 -15.23 32.55 14.09
C TYR A 6 -15.20 31.23 14.85
N ILE A 7 -15.44 31.31 16.14
CA ILE A 7 -15.50 30.15 17.03
C ILE A 7 -16.95 29.99 17.47
N ILE A 8 -17.50 28.80 17.25
CA ILE A 8 -18.80 28.39 17.77
C ILE A 8 -18.53 27.54 19.00
N GLN A 9 -19.15 27.90 20.12
CA GLN A 9 -19.14 27.08 21.32
C GLN A 9 -20.28 26.07 21.25
N THR A 10 -19.99 24.83 21.59
CA THR A 10 -20.92 23.71 21.64
C THR A 10 -20.73 22.90 22.92
N TYR A 11 -21.61 21.96 23.18
CA TYR A 11 -21.34 20.95 24.20
C TYR A 11 -20.19 20.04 23.74
N SER A 12 -19.27 19.75 24.66
CA SER A 12 -18.21 18.77 24.43
C SER A 12 -18.83 17.41 24.14
N GLY A 13 -18.51 16.84 22.99
CA GLY A 13 -19.06 15.58 22.49
C GLY A 13 -19.74 15.76 21.13
N LEU A 14 -20.41 16.89 20.94
CA LEU A 14 -21.34 17.13 19.83
C LEU A 14 -20.73 17.85 18.61
N GLU A 15 -19.45 18.23 18.67
CA GLU A 15 -18.76 19.08 17.69
C GLU A 15 -18.88 18.54 16.26
N ASN A 16 -18.63 17.25 16.05
CA ASN A 16 -18.72 16.63 14.71
C ASN A 16 -20.17 16.57 14.22
N SER A 17 -21.12 16.24 15.11
CA SER A 17 -22.55 16.18 14.77
C SER A 17 -23.10 17.57 14.40
N ILE A 18 -22.69 18.60 15.14
CA ILE A 18 -23.05 20.00 14.86
C ILE A 18 -22.40 20.49 13.57
N LYS A 19 -21.12 20.12 13.33
CA LYS A 19 -20.47 20.41 12.05
C LYS A 19 -21.26 19.82 10.88
N GLU A 20 -21.63 18.54 10.95
CA GLU A 20 -22.42 17.86 9.90
C GLU A 20 -23.79 18.52 9.70
N ALA A 21 -24.48 18.88 10.79
CA ALA A 21 -25.74 19.60 10.73
C ALA A 21 -25.61 21.00 10.09
N LEU A 22 -24.54 21.74 10.41
CA LEU A 22 -24.24 23.03 9.81
C LEU A 22 -23.95 22.89 8.31
N GLU A 23 -23.12 21.92 7.91
CA GLU A 23 -22.83 21.66 6.49
C GLU A 23 -24.10 21.30 5.72
N ALA A 24 -24.97 20.46 6.29
CA ALA A 24 -26.27 20.12 5.69
C ALA A 24 -27.19 21.34 5.56
N LYS A 25 -27.28 22.18 6.60
CA LYS A 25 -28.09 23.41 6.59
C LYS A 25 -27.55 24.42 5.57
N ILE A 26 -26.25 24.69 5.56
CA ILE A 26 -25.62 25.60 4.59
C ILE A 26 -25.90 25.14 3.15
N ASN A 27 -25.89 23.83 2.91
CA ASN A 27 -26.21 23.25 1.61
C ASN A 27 -27.69 23.39 1.23
N SER A 28 -28.61 23.13 2.16
CA SER A 28 -30.05 23.19 1.89
C SER A 28 -30.54 24.61 1.62
N PHE A 29 -29.94 25.61 2.27
CA PHE A 29 -30.26 27.03 2.05
C PHE A 29 -29.55 27.64 0.83
N GLY A 30 -28.64 26.93 0.16
CA GLY A 30 -27.97 27.42 -1.05
C GLY A 30 -26.96 28.56 -0.82
N VAL A 31 -26.48 28.72 0.41
CA VAL A 31 -25.63 29.84 0.84
C VAL A 31 -24.14 29.46 0.99
N GLN A 32 -23.70 28.39 0.34
CA GLN A 32 -22.31 27.90 0.43
C GLN A 32 -21.27 28.99 0.11
N HIS A 33 -21.62 29.94 -0.76
CA HIS A 33 -20.75 31.05 -1.13
C HIS A 33 -20.40 31.98 0.06
N LEU A 34 -21.25 32.05 1.10
CA LEU A 34 -21.03 32.84 2.30
C LEU A 34 -20.13 32.14 3.34
N PHE A 35 -19.99 30.82 3.25
CA PHE A 35 -19.22 29.98 4.18
C PHE A 35 -17.93 29.47 3.54
N GLY A 36 -16.93 29.24 4.37
CA GLY A 36 -15.64 28.63 4.04
C GLY A 36 -15.52 27.28 4.72
N LYS A 37 -14.36 27.00 5.31
CA LYS A 37 -14.10 25.74 6.01
C LYS A 37 -14.79 25.70 7.38
N ILE A 38 -15.33 24.54 7.74
CA ILE A 38 -15.79 24.21 9.10
C ILE A 38 -14.89 23.12 9.67
N LEU A 39 -14.24 23.40 10.80
CA LEU A 39 -13.21 22.57 11.38
C LEU A 39 -13.51 22.29 12.85
N VAL A 40 -13.38 21.02 13.23
CA VAL A 40 -13.23 20.64 14.64
C VAL A 40 -11.72 20.54 14.90
N PRO A 41 -11.17 21.27 15.88
CA PRO A 41 -9.74 21.27 16.14
C PRO A 41 -9.33 19.95 16.80
N GLU A 42 -8.75 19.06 16.01
CA GLU A 42 -8.27 17.74 16.42
C GLU A 42 -6.75 17.62 16.23
N GLU A 43 -6.09 16.98 17.18
CA GLU A 43 -4.71 16.51 17.07
C GLU A 43 -4.72 15.02 16.72
N VAL A 44 -3.97 14.66 15.68
CA VAL A 44 -3.77 13.26 15.30
C VAL A 44 -2.47 12.75 15.90
N LYS A 45 -2.58 11.85 16.89
CA LYS A 45 -1.44 11.20 17.52
C LYS A 45 -1.21 9.81 16.94
N LEU A 46 0.06 9.51 16.67
CA LEU A 46 0.51 8.17 16.31
C LEU A 46 0.53 7.29 17.56
N ASP A 47 -0.07 6.10 17.47
CA ASP A 47 0.11 5.08 18.51
C ASP A 47 1.43 4.32 18.32
N ARG A 48 2.55 4.99 18.67
CA ARG A 48 3.93 4.46 18.50
C ARG A 48 4.29 3.30 19.43
N GLY A 49 3.47 3.02 20.45
CA GLY A 49 3.67 1.88 21.35
C GLY A 49 3.32 0.54 20.71
N SER A 50 2.64 0.56 19.56
CA SER A 50 2.15 -0.63 18.87
C SER A 50 3.03 -1.05 17.70
N SER A 51 3.05 -2.36 17.43
CA SER A 51 3.54 -2.87 16.14
C SER A 51 2.70 -2.25 15.01
N PRO A 52 3.28 -2.03 13.81
CA PRO A 52 2.52 -1.50 12.68
C PRO A 52 1.29 -2.37 12.44
N ALA A 53 0.12 -1.73 12.34
CA ALA A 53 -1.15 -2.43 12.17
C ALA A 53 -1.28 -3.00 10.75
N GLU A 54 -0.61 -2.37 9.78
CA GLU A 54 -0.44 -2.91 8.44
C GLU A 54 1.01 -2.73 8.00
N ARG A 55 1.57 -3.73 7.31
CA ARG A 55 2.95 -3.71 6.81
C ARG A 55 3.00 -4.37 5.44
N HIS A 56 3.51 -3.63 4.47
CA HIS A 56 3.74 -4.06 3.10
C HIS A 56 5.21 -3.97 2.76
N ILE A 57 5.72 -4.99 2.12
CA ILE A 57 7.10 -5.04 1.64
C ILE A 57 7.02 -5.39 0.17
N VAL A 58 7.58 -4.52 -0.66
CA VAL A 58 7.47 -4.61 -2.11
C VAL A 58 8.83 -4.40 -2.74
N PHE A 59 9.00 -4.90 -3.97
CA PHE A 59 10.21 -4.66 -4.75
C PHE A 59 10.34 -3.19 -5.14
N ASN A 60 11.55 -2.75 -5.49
CA ASN A 60 11.81 -1.34 -5.80
C ASN A 60 11.06 -0.80 -7.02
N ASN A 61 10.64 -1.68 -7.95
CA ASN A 61 9.83 -1.31 -9.11
C ASN A 61 8.38 -0.96 -8.74
N ALA A 62 7.90 -1.33 -7.55
CA ALA A 62 6.59 -0.91 -7.07
C ALA A 62 6.60 0.59 -6.74
N LYS A 63 5.51 1.26 -7.11
CA LYS A 63 5.29 2.67 -6.83
C LYS A 63 4.52 2.81 -5.52
N ILE A 64 5.07 3.59 -4.59
CA ILE A 64 4.34 4.02 -3.40
C ILE A 64 3.46 5.21 -3.80
N LEU A 65 2.15 5.12 -3.51
CA LEU A 65 1.14 6.11 -3.92
C LEU A 65 0.86 7.17 -2.83
N VAL A 66 1.52 7.04 -1.69
CA VAL A 66 1.33 7.87 -0.51
C VAL A 66 2.66 8.43 -0.01
N ASN A 67 2.63 9.61 0.59
CA ASN A 67 3.83 10.26 1.10
C ASN A 67 4.15 9.80 2.53
N PRO A 68 5.43 9.87 2.96
CA PRO A 68 5.79 9.65 4.36
C PRO A 68 5.02 10.58 5.29
N ASN A 69 4.54 10.06 6.43
CA ASN A 69 3.70 10.76 7.42
C ASN A 69 2.30 11.17 6.93
N GLN A 70 1.88 10.76 5.74
CA GLN A 70 0.52 10.97 5.27
C GLN A 70 -0.47 10.11 6.07
N ASP A 71 -1.60 10.71 6.45
CA ASP A 71 -2.75 9.96 6.97
C ASP A 71 -3.55 9.38 5.81
N VAL A 72 -3.90 8.10 5.91
CA VAL A 72 -4.70 7.35 4.94
C VAL A 72 -5.97 6.82 5.58
N LYS A 73 -6.99 6.62 4.76
CA LYS A 73 -8.23 5.95 5.09
C LYS A 73 -8.22 4.50 4.61
N LYS A 74 -9.01 3.67 5.27
CA LYS A 74 -9.31 2.33 4.78
C LYS A 74 -9.91 2.44 3.37
N GLY A 75 -9.32 1.72 2.43
CA GLY A 75 -9.69 1.74 1.02
C GLY A 75 -8.84 2.66 0.16
N ASP A 76 -7.97 3.50 0.73
CA ASP A 76 -7.07 4.34 -0.07
C ASP A 76 -6.02 3.49 -0.80
N PRO A 77 -5.72 3.77 -2.08
CA PRO A 77 -4.65 3.11 -2.80
C PRO A 77 -3.29 3.56 -2.23
N ILE A 78 -2.46 2.59 -1.84
CA ILE A 78 -1.18 2.86 -1.15
C ILE A 78 0.04 2.41 -1.95
N ILE A 79 -0.08 1.37 -2.76
CA ILE A 79 1.00 0.81 -3.57
C ILE A 79 0.45 0.37 -4.92
N GLU A 80 1.23 0.54 -5.97
CA GLU A 80 0.95 0.02 -7.30
C GLU A 80 2.18 -0.73 -7.84
N ASP A 81 2.01 -2.03 -8.10
CA ASP A 81 2.96 -2.80 -8.88
C ASP A 81 2.74 -2.50 -10.38
N PRO A 82 3.81 -2.26 -11.16
CA PRO A 82 3.68 -1.88 -12.56
C PRO A 82 3.22 -3.04 -13.44
N GLU A 83 2.68 -2.69 -14.61
CA GLU A 83 2.45 -3.64 -15.70
C GLU A 83 3.77 -4.26 -16.18
N ILE A 84 3.68 -5.51 -16.63
CA ILE A 84 4.81 -6.22 -17.23
C ILE A 84 4.50 -6.47 -18.69
N HIS A 85 5.39 -5.98 -19.55
CA HIS A 85 5.29 -6.11 -21.00
C HIS A 85 6.42 -6.99 -21.54
N ALA A 86 6.16 -7.67 -22.64
CA ALA A 86 7.15 -8.44 -23.37
C ALA A 86 8.27 -7.50 -23.88
N LYS A 87 9.52 -7.80 -23.51
CA LYS A 87 10.70 -7.05 -23.93
C LYS A 87 11.08 -7.32 -25.38
N SER A 88 10.72 -8.50 -25.88
CA SER A 88 11.15 -9.03 -27.17
C SER A 88 10.04 -9.90 -27.75
N ASP A 89 10.09 -10.09 -29.07
CA ASP A 89 9.27 -11.08 -29.76
C ASP A 89 9.72 -12.49 -29.35
N GLY A 90 8.78 -13.42 -29.23
CA GLY A 90 9.09 -14.81 -28.88
C GLY A 90 7.87 -15.64 -28.55
N ILE A 91 8.09 -16.88 -28.13
CA ILE A 91 7.03 -17.84 -27.78
C ILE A 91 7.14 -18.22 -26.31
N ILE A 92 6.01 -18.22 -25.60
CA ILE A 92 5.96 -18.69 -24.21
C ILE A 92 6.29 -20.19 -24.17
N LYS A 93 7.47 -20.52 -23.66
CA LYS A 93 7.96 -21.90 -23.54
C LYS A 93 7.43 -22.59 -22.29
N GLU A 94 7.34 -21.84 -21.19
CA GLU A 94 7.02 -22.39 -19.88
C GLU A 94 6.33 -21.37 -18.97
N ILE A 95 5.37 -21.86 -18.17
CA ILE A 95 4.81 -21.12 -17.03
C ILE A 95 4.83 -22.04 -15.80
N LYS A 96 5.57 -21.67 -14.77
CA LYS A 96 5.68 -22.45 -13.52
C LYS A 96 5.37 -21.61 -12.29
N ASN A 97 4.88 -22.29 -11.24
CA ASN A 97 4.65 -21.68 -9.93
C ASN A 97 5.97 -21.55 -9.18
N TYR A 98 6.28 -20.35 -8.69
CA TYR A 98 7.47 -20.06 -7.91
C TYR A 98 7.08 -19.37 -6.61
N ARG A 99 7.90 -19.56 -5.59
CA ARG A 99 7.92 -18.76 -4.37
C ARG A 99 9.16 -17.89 -4.39
N ILE A 100 8.96 -16.60 -4.21
CA ILE A 100 10.06 -15.71 -3.84
C ILE A 100 10.23 -15.76 -2.32
N ILE A 101 11.48 -15.89 -1.89
CA ILE A 101 11.88 -15.80 -0.48
C ILE A 101 12.92 -14.71 -0.40
N PHE A 102 12.58 -13.62 0.30
CA PHE A 102 13.51 -12.51 0.52
C PHE A 102 14.10 -12.61 1.93
N ILE A 103 15.42 -12.66 2.00
CA ILE A 103 16.17 -12.79 3.24
C ILE A 103 17.03 -11.54 3.43
N GLU A 104 17.08 -11.05 4.66
CA GLU A 104 17.88 -9.91 5.07
C GLU A 104 18.69 -10.28 6.32
N THR A 105 19.95 -9.87 6.36
CA THR A 105 20.81 -10.05 7.54
C THR A 105 20.24 -9.31 8.75
N ILE A 106 20.63 -9.74 9.96
CA ILE A 106 20.18 -9.09 11.21
C ILE A 106 20.60 -7.61 11.25
N ASP A 107 21.79 -7.29 10.73
CA ASP A 107 22.32 -5.93 10.63
C ASP A 107 21.77 -5.12 9.43
N ARG A 108 20.89 -5.72 8.62
CA ARG A 108 20.24 -5.14 7.43
C ARG A 108 21.21 -4.66 6.33
N LYS A 109 22.47 -5.08 6.35
CA LYS A 109 23.47 -4.69 5.35
C LYS A 109 23.37 -5.49 4.06
N PHE A 110 22.94 -6.75 4.15
CA PHE A 110 22.88 -7.64 3.00
C PHE A 110 21.50 -8.25 2.84
N THR A 111 21.11 -8.41 1.59
CA THR A 111 19.83 -8.99 1.20
C THR A 111 20.06 -10.04 0.13
N LYS A 112 19.27 -11.12 0.15
CA LYS A 112 19.27 -12.12 -0.92
C LYS A 112 17.86 -12.57 -1.24
N THR A 113 17.55 -12.64 -2.53
CA THR A 113 16.26 -13.09 -3.05
C THR A 113 16.43 -14.47 -3.69
N TYR A 114 15.66 -15.44 -3.23
CA TYR A 114 15.63 -16.79 -3.79
C TYR A 114 14.33 -16.99 -4.56
N TYR A 115 14.46 -17.57 -5.75
CA TYR A 115 13.34 -17.94 -6.61
C TYR A 115 13.24 -19.47 -6.61
N VAL A 116 12.28 -19.99 -5.85
CA VAL A 116 12.16 -21.43 -5.61
C VAL A 116 10.93 -21.97 -6.34
N PRO A 117 11.06 -22.99 -7.21
CA PRO A 117 9.90 -23.67 -7.79
C PRO A 117 9.02 -24.27 -6.69
N GLU A 118 7.70 -24.04 -6.74
CA GLU A 118 6.77 -24.65 -5.76
C GLU A 118 6.76 -26.19 -5.86
N SER A 119 7.12 -26.75 -7.03
CA SER A 119 7.29 -28.20 -7.22
C SER A 119 8.41 -28.80 -6.36
N ALA A 120 9.42 -28.01 -5.99
CA ALA A 120 10.48 -28.44 -5.08
C ALA A 120 10.03 -28.49 -3.61
N LYS A 121 8.76 -28.11 -3.33
CA LYS A 121 8.12 -28.06 -2.01
C LYS A 121 8.90 -27.20 -1.02
N VAL A 122 8.53 -25.92 -0.95
CA VAL A 122 9.08 -24.96 0.02
C VAL A 122 8.94 -25.50 1.44
N GLU A 123 10.00 -25.39 2.23
CA GLU A 123 10.02 -25.85 3.61
C GLU A 123 9.00 -25.06 4.47
N THR A 124 8.34 -25.75 5.40
CA THR A 124 7.24 -25.22 6.22
C THR A 124 7.68 -24.08 7.15
N GLY A 125 8.95 -24.09 7.58
CA GLY A 125 9.55 -23.03 8.39
C GLY A 125 9.80 -21.72 7.65
N ILE A 126 9.68 -21.71 6.31
CA ILE A 126 9.96 -20.55 5.47
C ILE A 126 8.74 -19.60 5.48
N ARG A 127 8.70 -18.72 6.49
CA ARG A 127 7.64 -17.72 6.68
C ARG A 127 8.21 -16.37 7.13
N PRO A 128 7.52 -15.25 6.83
CA PRO A 128 7.95 -13.92 7.27
C PRO A 128 8.23 -13.87 8.78
N GLY A 129 9.35 -13.24 9.15
CA GLY A 129 9.83 -13.10 10.53
C GLY A 129 10.67 -14.27 11.07
N ALA A 130 10.67 -15.44 10.41
CA ALA A 130 11.47 -16.58 10.84
C ALA A 130 12.97 -16.30 10.69
N ARG A 131 13.76 -16.78 11.66
CA ARG A 131 15.23 -16.79 11.56
C ARG A 131 15.67 -17.90 10.62
N ILE A 132 16.69 -17.64 9.84
CA ILE A 132 17.30 -18.60 8.92
C ILE A 132 18.81 -18.46 8.96
N ARG A 133 19.51 -19.58 8.79
CA ARG A 133 20.97 -19.63 8.76
C ARG A 133 21.48 -20.16 7.43
N GLN A 134 22.70 -19.80 7.10
CA GLN A 134 23.45 -20.39 6.01
C GLN A 134 23.46 -21.92 6.13
N GLY A 135 23.28 -22.61 5.01
CA GLY A 135 23.16 -24.07 4.93
C GLY A 135 21.77 -24.61 5.25
N MET A 136 20.83 -23.81 5.77
CA MET A 136 19.46 -24.30 6.00
C MET A 136 18.72 -24.50 4.66
N PRO A 137 17.99 -25.62 4.50
CA PRO A 137 17.23 -25.87 3.28
C PRO A 137 16.03 -24.93 3.15
N LEU A 138 15.84 -24.39 1.95
CA LEU A 138 14.65 -23.62 1.56
C LEU A 138 13.53 -24.53 1.02
N THR A 139 13.90 -25.74 0.61
CA THR A 139 13.04 -26.76 0.01
C THR A 139 13.20 -28.09 0.71
N LYS A 140 12.14 -28.90 0.77
CA LYS A 140 12.16 -30.21 1.43
C LYS A 140 13.19 -31.19 0.88
N HIS A 141 13.48 -31.11 -0.42
CA HIS A 141 14.36 -32.07 -1.10
C HIS A 141 15.82 -31.58 -1.26
N GLY A 142 16.21 -30.50 -0.55
CA GLY A 142 17.62 -30.12 -0.40
C GLY A 142 18.32 -29.61 -1.67
N GLU A 143 17.59 -29.11 -2.67
CA GLU A 143 18.22 -28.52 -3.88
C GLU A 143 18.53 -27.03 -3.71
N ASN A 144 17.86 -26.35 -2.79
CA ASN A 144 18.07 -24.94 -2.50
C ASN A 144 18.40 -24.75 -1.03
N PHE A 145 19.60 -24.20 -0.76
CA PHE A 145 20.04 -23.83 0.58
C PHE A 145 20.17 -22.33 0.71
N CYS A 146 19.93 -21.84 1.92
CA CYS A 146 20.22 -20.47 2.26
C CYS A 146 21.73 -20.25 2.31
N GLU A 147 22.22 -19.20 1.69
CA GLU A 147 23.63 -18.81 1.69
C GLU A 147 23.95 -17.71 2.71
N LEU A 148 22.97 -17.29 3.51
CA LEU A 148 23.10 -16.12 4.38
C LEU A 148 22.36 -16.30 5.71
N ASP A 149 22.97 -15.82 6.78
CA ASP A 149 22.35 -15.73 8.10
C ASP A 149 21.46 -14.50 8.19
N GLY A 150 20.22 -14.68 8.65
CA GLY A 150 19.30 -13.55 8.74
C GLY A 150 17.87 -13.90 9.12
N ARG A 151 16.95 -13.10 8.59
CA ARG A 151 15.51 -13.31 8.72
C ARG A 151 14.85 -13.31 7.35
N ILE A 152 13.80 -14.13 7.24
CA ILE A 152 12.90 -14.08 6.11
C ILE A 152 12.04 -12.83 6.26
N VAL A 153 12.22 -11.87 5.36
CA VAL A 153 11.51 -10.58 5.40
C VAL A 153 10.10 -10.75 4.85
N PHE A 154 9.98 -11.37 3.67
CA PHE A 154 8.72 -11.74 3.07
C PHE A 154 8.86 -13.01 2.22
N THR A 155 7.72 -13.64 1.95
CA THR A 155 7.61 -14.68 0.93
C THR A 155 6.40 -14.40 0.06
N GLU A 156 6.52 -14.57 -1.25
CA GLU A 156 5.46 -14.20 -2.18
C GLU A 156 5.34 -15.24 -3.30
N LYS A 157 4.11 -15.65 -3.60
CA LYS A 157 3.83 -16.57 -4.72
C LYS A 157 3.82 -15.80 -6.02
N MET A 158 4.56 -16.30 -7.01
CA MET A 158 4.64 -15.72 -8.34
C MET A 158 4.57 -16.82 -9.41
N LYS A 159 4.35 -16.39 -10.65
CA LYS A 159 4.47 -17.23 -11.84
C LYS A 159 5.74 -16.82 -12.57
N ARG A 160 6.59 -17.81 -12.83
CA ARG A 160 7.74 -17.65 -13.73
C ARG A 160 7.27 -17.98 -15.14
N ILE A 161 7.30 -16.99 -16.02
CA ILE A 161 6.98 -17.12 -17.44
C ILE A 161 8.28 -17.01 -18.22
N VAL A 162 8.56 -18.00 -19.06
CA VAL A 162 9.74 -18.04 -19.93
C VAL A 162 9.29 -17.84 -21.36
N VAL A 163 9.86 -16.85 -22.02
CA VAL A 163 9.66 -16.56 -23.44
C VAL A 163 10.95 -16.87 -24.17
N GLU A 164 10.90 -17.83 -25.07
CA GLU A 164 12.00 -18.18 -25.96
C GLU A 164 11.91 -17.28 -27.20
N ARG A 165 12.97 -16.53 -27.44
CA ARG A 165 13.11 -15.63 -28.59
C ARG A 165 13.47 -16.44 -29.84
N ASP A 166 13.28 -15.83 -31.00
CA ASP A 166 13.58 -16.47 -32.28
C ASP A 166 15.08 -16.83 -32.46
N ASN A 167 15.98 -16.16 -31.73
CA ASN A 167 17.41 -16.47 -31.70
C ASN A 167 17.81 -17.56 -30.68
N GLY A 168 16.84 -18.13 -29.96
CA GLY A 168 17.05 -19.15 -28.92
C GLY A 168 17.31 -18.62 -27.51
N ASP A 169 17.50 -17.31 -27.34
CA ASP A 169 17.65 -16.71 -26.01
C ASP A 169 16.31 -16.73 -25.23
N GLU A 170 16.38 -16.72 -23.90
CA GLU A 170 15.20 -16.71 -23.04
C GLU A 170 15.03 -15.39 -22.28
N ASP A 171 13.83 -14.81 -22.35
CA ASP A 171 13.36 -13.78 -21.43
C ASP A 171 12.56 -14.41 -20.29
N VAL A 172 12.85 -13.99 -19.06
CA VAL A 172 12.16 -14.46 -17.85
C VAL A 172 11.36 -13.34 -17.22
N TYR A 173 10.08 -13.59 -16.98
CA TYR A 173 9.15 -12.69 -16.32
C TYR A 173 8.63 -13.32 -15.04
N MET A 174 8.59 -12.53 -13.97
CA MET A 174 7.99 -12.92 -12.69
C MET A 174 6.72 -12.10 -12.51
N VAL A 175 5.56 -12.74 -12.60
CA VAL A 175 4.26 -12.07 -12.52
C VAL A 175 3.48 -12.57 -11.29
N TYR A 176 2.58 -11.74 -10.77
CA TYR A 176 1.69 -12.19 -9.70
C TYR A 176 0.64 -13.15 -10.28
N PRO A 177 0.22 -14.20 -9.55
CA PRO A 177 -0.69 -15.20 -10.11
C PRO A 177 -2.06 -14.66 -10.53
N LYS A 178 -2.48 -13.50 -9.99
CA LYS A 178 -3.76 -12.87 -10.26
C LYS A 178 -3.71 -11.77 -11.33
N THR A 179 -2.53 -11.42 -11.83
CA THR A 179 -2.35 -10.25 -12.69
C THR A 179 -2.14 -10.61 -14.15
N TYR A 180 -2.09 -11.89 -14.51
CA TYR A 180 -2.02 -12.33 -15.90
C TYR A 180 -3.28 -13.15 -16.24
N ASP A 181 -3.75 -13.05 -17.48
CA ASP A 181 -4.87 -13.87 -17.97
C ASP A 181 -4.34 -15.21 -18.50
N PRO A 182 -4.63 -16.35 -17.84
CA PRO A 182 -4.17 -17.67 -18.30
C PRO A 182 -4.79 -18.12 -19.64
N LYS A 183 -5.84 -17.43 -20.14
CA LYS A 183 -6.40 -17.70 -21.47
C LYS A 183 -5.52 -17.12 -22.57
N VAL A 184 -4.96 -15.93 -22.33
CA VAL A 184 -4.09 -15.20 -23.26
C VAL A 184 -2.64 -15.63 -23.09
N ILE A 185 -2.15 -15.64 -21.85
CA ILE A 185 -0.76 -15.89 -21.51
C ILE A 185 -0.63 -17.36 -21.07
N ARG A 186 -0.41 -18.22 -22.07
CA ARG A 186 -0.24 -19.67 -21.90
C ARG A 186 0.91 -20.21 -22.76
N LYS A 187 1.42 -21.40 -22.43
CA LYS A 187 2.46 -22.08 -23.21
C LYS A 187 2.06 -22.15 -24.70
N GLY A 188 3.00 -21.84 -25.58
CA GLY A 188 2.82 -21.79 -27.03
C GLY A 188 2.29 -20.47 -27.57
N THR A 189 1.90 -19.53 -26.71
CA THR A 189 1.46 -18.19 -27.17
C THR A 189 2.66 -17.42 -27.72
N ARG A 190 2.53 -16.88 -28.93
CA ARG A 190 3.52 -15.95 -29.49
C ARG A 190 3.25 -14.54 -29.00
N LEU A 191 4.28 -13.91 -28.44
CA LEU A 191 4.28 -12.52 -27.98
C LEU A 191 5.09 -11.66 -28.94
N LYS A 192 4.65 -10.43 -29.12
CA LYS A 192 5.42 -9.34 -29.72
C LYS A 192 5.95 -8.43 -28.62
N ARG A 193 7.06 -7.74 -28.89
CA ARG A 193 7.58 -6.69 -28.02
C ARG A 193 6.48 -5.65 -27.74
N GLY A 194 6.29 -5.38 -26.45
CA GLY A 194 5.26 -4.46 -25.96
C GLY A 194 3.93 -5.13 -25.62
N ASP A 195 3.73 -6.42 -25.92
CA ASP A 195 2.51 -7.12 -25.51
C ASP A 195 2.42 -7.19 -23.98
N LEU A 196 1.20 -7.00 -23.46
CA LEU A 196 0.93 -7.08 -22.03
C LEU A 196 1.01 -8.53 -21.55
N ILE A 197 1.89 -8.80 -20.58
CA ILE A 197 2.02 -10.11 -19.92
C ILE A 197 1.28 -10.11 -18.58
N SER A 198 1.35 -8.99 -17.85
CA SER A 198 0.71 -8.84 -16.56
C SER A 198 0.19 -7.43 -16.38
N GLU A 199 -1.07 -7.31 -15.99
CA GLU A 199 -1.70 -6.08 -15.54
C GLU A 199 -1.01 -5.55 -14.27
N LYS A 200 -1.19 -4.26 -14.03
CA LYS A 200 -0.82 -3.62 -12.75
C LYS A 200 -1.64 -4.19 -11.61
N ARG A 201 -1.09 -4.12 -10.40
CA ARG A 201 -1.77 -4.50 -9.16
C ARG A 201 -1.75 -3.34 -8.19
N THR A 202 -2.93 -2.89 -7.77
CA THR A 202 -3.06 -1.89 -6.71
C THR A 202 -3.31 -2.56 -5.37
N ILE A 203 -2.60 -2.11 -4.35
CA ILE A 203 -2.82 -2.49 -2.96
C ILE A 203 -3.49 -1.30 -2.26
N PHE A 204 -4.56 -1.60 -1.53
CA PHE A 204 -5.34 -0.62 -0.79
C PHE A 204 -5.13 -0.79 0.71
N SER A 205 -5.12 0.32 1.44
CA SER A 205 -5.07 0.31 2.90
C SER A 205 -6.27 -0.43 3.48
N LYS A 206 -6.03 -1.27 4.48
CA LYS A 206 -7.10 -1.99 5.19
C LYS A 206 -7.60 -1.25 6.42
N ILE A 207 -6.92 -0.16 6.80
CA ILE A 207 -7.18 0.60 8.02
C ILE A 207 -7.07 2.11 7.79
N ASP A 208 -7.65 2.86 8.72
CA ASP A 208 -7.30 4.26 8.91
C ASP A 208 -5.98 4.34 9.69
N GLY A 209 -5.05 5.18 9.27
CA GLY A 209 -3.77 5.29 9.95
C GLY A 209 -2.78 6.24 9.29
N ARG A 210 -1.60 6.35 9.89
CA ARG A 210 -0.50 7.16 9.37
C ARG A 210 0.59 6.29 8.78
N VAL A 211 1.07 6.70 7.61
CA VAL A 211 2.04 5.97 6.82
C VAL A 211 3.47 6.29 7.25
N GLU A 212 4.28 5.25 7.36
CA GLU A 212 5.75 5.33 7.40
C GLU A 212 6.29 4.57 6.18
N VAL A 213 7.10 5.23 5.37
CA VAL A 213 7.77 4.62 4.21
C VAL A 213 9.26 4.54 4.49
N SER A 214 9.85 3.40 4.20
CA SER A 214 11.29 3.16 4.29
C SER A 214 11.77 2.52 3.00
N GLU A 215 12.82 3.06 2.40
CA GLU A 215 13.45 2.50 1.21
C GLU A 215 14.75 1.79 1.59
N PHE A 216 14.97 0.63 1.02
CA PHE A 216 16.15 -0.21 1.23
C PHE A 216 16.71 -0.66 -0.12
N THR A 217 17.91 -1.22 -0.11
CA THR A 217 18.48 -1.85 -1.30
C THR A 217 17.57 -3.00 -1.76
N GLY A 218 17.00 -2.87 -2.96
CA GLY A 218 16.15 -3.90 -3.58
C GLY A 218 14.68 -3.95 -3.12
N ARG A 219 14.28 -3.22 -2.08
CA ARG A 219 12.89 -3.21 -1.58
C ARG A 219 12.45 -1.87 -0.99
N LYS A 220 11.15 -1.65 -0.98
CA LYS A 220 10.47 -0.62 -0.19
C LYS A 220 9.61 -1.27 0.88
N GLU A 221 9.47 -0.58 2.00
CA GLU A 221 8.59 -0.97 3.10
C GLU A 221 7.63 0.17 3.38
N LEU A 222 6.34 -0.16 3.44
CA LEU A 222 5.29 0.74 3.87
C LEU A 222 4.63 0.16 5.11
N LYS A 223 4.59 0.94 6.18
CA LYS A 223 3.88 0.61 7.41
C LYS A 223 2.75 1.60 7.62
N ILE A 224 1.65 1.12 8.19
CA ILE A 224 0.54 1.96 8.62
C ILE A 224 0.33 1.73 10.12
N TYR A 225 0.43 2.81 10.87
CA TYR A 225 0.21 2.84 12.31
C TYR A 225 -1.18 3.37 12.59
N LYS A 226 -1.85 2.79 13.60
CA LYS A 226 -3.11 3.35 14.07
C LYS A 226 -2.88 4.76 14.60
N ILE A 227 -3.85 5.62 14.31
CA ILE A 227 -3.89 6.97 14.82
C ILE A 227 -5.04 7.12 15.80
N THR A 228 -4.80 7.92 16.83
CA THR A 228 -5.84 8.35 17.77
C THR A 228 -6.06 9.84 17.56
N LYS A 229 -7.31 10.23 17.40
CA LYS A 229 -7.71 11.63 17.32
C LYS A 229 -8.07 12.13 18.71
N THR A 230 -7.48 13.23 19.13
CA THR A 230 -7.81 13.90 20.39
C THR A 230 -8.24 15.33 20.08
N ARG A 231 -9.33 15.78 20.70
CA ARG A 231 -9.80 17.16 20.53
C ARG A 231 -8.85 18.11 21.26
N LEU A 232 -8.40 19.15 20.56
CA LEU A 232 -7.56 20.20 21.13
C LEU A 232 -8.37 21.17 21.99
N TYR A 233 -9.57 21.51 21.51
CA TYR A 233 -10.51 22.42 22.19
C TYR A 233 -11.90 21.77 22.26
N PRO A 234 -12.14 20.89 23.26
CA PRO A 234 -13.46 20.28 23.44
C PRO A 234 -14.55 21.35 23.59
N GLY A 235 -15.66 21.20 22.87
CA GLY A 235 -16.77 22.15 22.84
C GLY A 235 -16.59 23.34 21.89
N TYR A 236 -15.63 23.28 20.96
CA TYR A 236 -15.40 24.37 20.01
C TYR A 236 -15.34 23.89 18.55
N ILE A 237 -15.97 24.65 17.66
CA ILE A 237 -15.91 24.49 16.20
C ILE A 237 -15.42 25.80 15.60
N PHE A 238 -14.49 25.72 14.66
CA PHE A 238 -13.99 26.88 13.93
C PHE A 238 -14.71 26.95 12.59
N ILE A 239 -15.32 28.09 12.30
CA ILE A 239 -16.06 28.32 11.07
C ILE A 239 -15.52 29.56 10.37
N GLU A 240 -15.22 29.42 9.09
CA GLU A 240 -14.91 30.56 8.23
C GLU A 240 -16.20 31.03 7.55
N MET A 241 -16.60 32.30 7.73
CA MET A 241 -17.81 32.84 7.09
C MET A 241 -17.75 34.35 6.90
N ILE A 242 -18.60 34.90 6.02
CA ILE A 242 -18.95 36.32 6.02
C ILE A 242 -19.92 36.55 7.17
N MET A 243 -19.59 37.42 8.12
CA MET A 243 -20.50 37.75 9.21
C MET A 243 -21.56 38.75 8.75
N ASN A 244 -22.81 38.31 8.71
CA ASN A 244 -24.02 39.11 8.50
C ASN A 244 -25.21 38.43 9.20
N ASP A 245 -26.39 39.04 9.16
CA ASP A 245 -27.56 38.52 9.87
C ASP A 245 -27.99 37.13 9.36
N GLU A 246 -27.86 36.89 8.05
CA GLU A 246 -28.20 35.62 7.41
C GLU A 246 -27.31 34.47 7.90
N THR A 247 -25.98 34.62 7.82
CA THR A 247 -25.04 33.59 8.27
C THR A 247 -25.10 33.38 9.78
N TRP A 248 -25.29 34.45 10.56
CA TRP A 248 -25.47 34.37 12.00
C TRP A 248 -26.72 33.57 12.38
N ASN A 249 -27.85 33.82 11.72
CA ASN A 249 -29.09 33.09 11.97
C ASN A 249 -28.97 31.61 11.60
N ILE A 250 -28.28 31.28 10.52
CA ILE A 250 -28.03 29.88 10.11
C ILE A 250 -27.21 29.13 11.16
N VAL A 251 -26.15 29.78 11.68
CA VAL A 251 -25.26 29.17 12.69
C VAL A 251 -25.93 29.03 14.06
N LYS A 252 -26.78 30.00 14.44
CA LYS A 252 -27.43 30.04 15.76
C LYS A 252 -28.67 29.13 15.88
N SER A 253 -29.39 28.93 14.78
CA SER A 253 -30.63 28.13 14.74
C SER A 253 -30.38 26.64 14.67
#